data_AF-A0AAW0FLJ6-F1
#
_entry.id   AF-A0AAW0FLJ6-F1
#
_cell.length_a   1.000
_cell.length_b   1.000
_cell.length_c   1.000
_cell.angle_alpha   90.00
_cell.angle_beta   90.00
_cell.angle_gamma   90.00
#
_symmetry.space_group_name_H-M   'P 1'
#
loop_
_entity.id
_entity.type
_entity.pdbx_description
1 polymer ?
#
loop_
_entity_poly.entity_id
_entity_poly.type
_entity_poly.pdbx_seq_one_letter_code
_entity_poly.pdbx_strand_id
1 'polypeptide(L)'
;MAIVKRGGRNKAKQQQAPAKSGIKKAEFDLHKKKEVGIYTYENMQKYKGKNRLEVPPHVFAIAETMYYHLKSYGENQCVIISGESGAGKTEAAKQIMQYIANVSVDDQAASGNITRIKDMVLATNPLLESFGCAKTLRNNNSSRHGKYLEIQFDPSNYQPIAAHITNYLLEKQRVVSQITNERNFHIFYQFTKHCPPQYKQQFGLQGPETYIYTSAAKCINVDGVDDNKDFQDTLRAMQTIGLQQHEQDNIFKMLAAILWIGNVSFVEDESGNAAIRDESVTKNFKEKYNRKSYANFSWYEKRFNLSCSFKYCSSFFCRDALAKGIYNNLFEWIVERVNLSLEAQNQSVEKKSIGILDIYGFEIFEQNSFEQICINYVNEKLQQIFIQLTLKAEQDEYVQEQIKWTPIDYFNNKVVCDLIEATRPQPGLFAALNDSIKTAHADSDAADQVFAQRLSMVGASNRHFEDRRGKFIIKHYAGDVTYEVAGMTDKNKDSMLRDLLEVLSTSSNQFISVLFPPELLAALTDSKKRPETCIR
;
A
#
# COMPACT_ATOMS: atom_id res chain seq x y z
N MET A 1 -11.06 11.31 13.04
CA MET A 1 -12.06 12.38 12.82
C MET A 1 -12.38 12.39 11.34
N ALA A 2 -13.65 12.37 10.94
CA ALA A 2 -14.02 12.59 9.54
C ALA A 2 -14.91 13.85 9.47
N ILE A 3 -14.51 14.78 8.62
CA ILE A 3 -15.12 16.09 8.44
C ILE A 3 -15.78 16.10 7.07
N VAL A 4 -17.05 16.47 7.00
CA VAL A 4 -17.80 16.69 5.76
C VAL A 4 -18.22 18.15 5.75
N LYS A 5 -17.91 18.85 4.66
CA LYS A 5 -18.14 20.30 4.49
C LYS A 5 -19.65 20.60 4.39
N ARG A 6 -20.10 21.70 4.99
CA ARG A 6 -21.45 22.28 4.79
C ARG A 6 -21.32 23.76 4.47
N GLY A 7 -22.02 24.21 3.43
CA GLY A 7 -22.30 25.62 3.20
C GLY A 7 -23.20 26.18 4.31
N GLY A 8 -22.86 27.37 4.82
CA GLY A 8 -23.53 27.99 5.95
C GLY A 8 -24.91 28.58 5.61
N ARG A 9 -25.86 28.47 6.55
CA ARG A 9 -26.98 29.41 6.69
C ARG A 9 -27.17 29.80 8.17
N ASN A 10 -27.69 31.01 8.33
CA ASN A 10 -27.49 31.95 9.42
C ASN A 10 -27.97 31.55 10.84
N LYS A 11 -27.29 32.21 11.80
CA LYS A 11 -27.39 32.15 13.26
C LYS A 11 -28.82 32.31 13.82
N ALA A 12 -29.15 31.48 14.81
CA ALA A 12 -30.07 31.83 15.89
C ALA A 12 -29.39 31.61 17.25
N LYS A 13 -29.50 32.65 18.09
CA LYS A 13 -29.00 32.89 19.46
C LYS A 13 -28.50 31.67 20.27
N GLN A 14 -27.23 31.73 20.66
CA GLN A 14 -26.63 30.88 21.69
C GLN A 14 -27.22 31.23 23.07
N GLN A 15 -27.95 30.30 23.68
CA GLN A 15 -28.05 30.21 25.14
C GLN A 15 -26.78 29.51 25.66
N GLN A 16 -26.17 30.07 26.71
CA GLN A 16 -25.02 29.46 27.38
C GLN A 16 -25.41 28.09 27.95
N ALA A 17 -24.79 27.03 27.44
CA ALA A 17 -24.89 25.69 28.02
C ALA A 17 -24.07 25.64 29.32
N PRO A 18 -24.55 24.96 30.38
CA PRO A 18 -23.83 24.86 31.64
C PRO A 18 -22.55 24.04 31.47
N ALA A 19 -21.47 24.49 32.11
CA ALA A 19 -20.19 23.81 32.13
C ALA A 19 -20.34 22.41 32.75
N LYS A 20 -20.30 21.36 31.93
CA LYS A 20 -20.16 19.98 32.40
C LYS A 20 -18.68 19.70 32.69
N SER A 21 -18.30 19.89 33.96
CA SER A 21 -17.12 19.25 34.54
C SER A 21 -17.30 17.73 34.48
N GLY A 22 -16.45 17.03 33.72
CA GLY A 22 -16.45 15.57 33.73
C GLY A 22 -16.26 14.89 32.37
N ILE A 23 -15.49 15.45 31.44
CA ILE A 23 -14.98 14.66 30.32
C ILE A 23 -13.83 13.81 30.88
N LYS A 24 -14.15 12.63 31.41
CA LYS A 24 -13.12 11.58 31.59
C LYS A 24 -12.63 11.24 30.19
N LYS A 25 -11.33 11.39 29.92
CA LYS A 25 -10.70 10.78 28.74
C LYS A 25 -11.07 9.29 28.79
N ALA A 26 -11.67 8.78 27.72
CA ALA A 26 -11.83 7.34 27.58
C ALA A 26 -10.41 6.75 27.50
N GLU A 27 -10.00 6.00 28.52
CA GLU A 27 -8.81 5.15 28.43
C GLU A 27 -9.17 3.99 27.50
N PHE A 28 -8.66 4.07 26.26
CA PHE A 28 -8.72 2.97 25.32
C PHE A 28 -7.55 2.03 25.62
N ASP A 29 -7.86 0.83 26.08
CA ASP A 29 -6.90 -0.27 26.14
C ASP A 29 -6.56 -0.69 24.69
N LEU A 30 -5.42 -0.23 24.20
CA LEU A 30 -4.89 -0.53 22.86
C LEU A 30 -4.74 -2.04 22.59
N HIS A 31 -4.64 -2.86 23.64
CA HIS A 31 -4.37 -4.29 23.54
C HIS A 31 -5.62 -5.17 23.56
N LYS A 32 -6.81 -4.60 23.84
CA LYS A 32 -8.09 -5.31 23.77
C LYS A 32 -9.05 -4.61 22.81
N LYS A 33 -8.84 -4.81 21.51
CA LYS A 33 -9.83 -4.49 20.48
C LYS A 33 -11.04 -5.42 20.67
N LYS A 34 -12.07 -4.96 21.36
CA LYS A 34 -13.34 -5.69 21.54
C LYS A 34 -14.33 -5.23 20.48
N GLU A 35 -14.99 -6.18 19.83
CA GLU A 35 -16.10 -5.86 18.93
C GLU A 35 -17.26 -5.25 19.74
N VAL A 36 -17.66 -4.03 19.39
CA VAL A 36 -18.67 -3.25 20.14
C VAL A 36 -20.10 -3.52 19.61
N GLY A 37 -20.24 -4.25 18.49
CA GLY A 37 -21.53 -4.64 17.94
C GLY A 37 -22.34 -3.47 17.32
N ILE A 38 -21.70 -2.37 16.96
CA ILE A 38 -22.36 -1.15 16.45
C ILE A 38 -22.53 -1.13 14.92
N TYR A 39 -21.97 -2.11 14.21
CA TYR A 39 -21.98 -2.18 12.75
C TYR A 39 -23.02 -3.16 12.18
N THR A 40 -24.09 -3.43 12.93
CA THR A 40 -25.17 -4.31 12.47
C THR A 40 -26.02 -3.65 11.37
N TYR A 41 -26.66 -4.48 10.55
CA TYR A 41 -27.60 -4.01 9.52
C TYR A 41 -28.76 -3.20 10.12
N GLU A 42 -29.28 -3.62 11.27
CA GLU A 42 -30.30 -2.86 12.01
C GLU A 42 -29.81 -1.46 12.39
N ASN A 43 -28.55 -1.35 12.85
CA ASN A 43 -28.00 -0.05 13.20
C ASN A 43 -27.76 0.80 11.96
N MET A 44 -27.33 0.20 10.84
CA MET A 44 -27.18 0.86 9.54
C MET A 44 -28.47 1.54 9.09
N GLN A 45 -29.61 0.84 9.17
CA GLN A 45 -30.91 1.38 8.77
C GLN A 45 -31.34 2.62 9.57
N LYS A 46 -30.87 2.78 10.82
CA LYS A 46 -31.18 3.97 11.63
C LYS A 46 -30.57 5.26 11.06
N TYR A 47 -29.51 5.16 10.26
CA TYR A 47 -28.83 6.31 9.65
C TYR A 47 -29.36 6.66 8.26
N LYS A 48 -30.09 5.75 7.60
CA LYS A 48 -30.62 5.96 6.25
C LYS A 48 -31.58 7.16 6.21
N GLY A 49 -31.29 8.13 5.34
CA GLY A 49 -32.09 9.35 5.18
C GLY A 49 -32.05 10.31 6.36
N LYS A 50 -31.17 10.13 7.34
CA LYS A 50 -31.09 10.97 8.54
C LYS A 50 -30.00 12.02 8.44
N ASN A 51 -30.31 13.21 8.95
CA ASN A 51 -29.32 14.27 9.11
C ASN A 51 -28.38 13.94 10.28
N ARG A 52 -27.11 14.33 10.18
CA ARG A 52 -26.07 14.10 11.20
C ARG A 52 -26.46 14.56 12.62
N LEU A 53 -27.35 15.54 12.76
CA LEU A 53 -27.82 16.04 14.07
C LEU A 53 -28.96 15.23 14.68
N GLU A 54 -29.64 14.39 13.88
CA GLU A 54 -30.79 13.59 14.31
C GLU A 54 -30.38 12.23 14.89
N VAL A 55 -29.12 11.85 14.71
CA VAL A 55 -28.57 10.54 15.07
C VAL A 55 -27.27 10.72 15.85
N PRO A 56 -26.91 9.76 16.74
CA PRO A 56 -25.65 9.84 17.46
C PRO A 56 -24.45 9.78 16.50
N PRO A 57 -23.27 10.32 16.89
CA PRO A 57 -22.09 10.30 16.03
C PRO A 57 -21.67 8.88 15.62
N HIS A 58 -21.61 8.62 14.31
CA HIS A 58 -21.24 7.33 13.76
C HIS A 58 -20.65 7.47 12.35
N VAL A 59 -19.83 6.51 11.92
CA VAL A 59 -19.25 6.48 10.56
C VAL A 59 -20.32 6.41 9.47
N PHE A 60 -21.44 5.75 9.76
CA PHE A 60 -22.61 5.68 8.87
C PHE A 60 -23.24 7.06 8.62
N ALA A 61 -23.27 7.96 9.61
CA ALA A 61 -23.78 9.33 9.39
C ALA A 61 -22.94 10.11 8.38
N ILE A 62 -21.63 9.83 8.31
CA ILE A 62 -20.70 10.46 7.38
C ILE A 62 -20.93 9.90 5.97
N ALA A 63 -21.02 8.58 5.85
CA ALA A 63 -21.34 7.91 4.60
C ALA A 63 -22.71 8.35 4.05
N GLU A 64 -23.73 8.48 4.90
CA GLU A 64 -25.05 9.01 4.53
C GLU A 64 -24.95 10.45 4.00
N THR A 65 -24.21 11.32 4.71
CA THR A 65 -24.06 12.71 4.29
C THR A 65 -23.40 12.80 2.91
N MET A 66 -22.37 11.99 2.67
CA MET A 66 -21.70 11.93 1.37
C MET A 66 -22.66 11.45 0.28
N TYR A 67 -23.37 10.35 0.51
CA TYR A 67 -24.32 9.83 -0.49
C TYR A 67 -25.49 10.78 -0.75
N TYR A 68 -25.99 11.45 0.29
CA TYR A 68 -27.02 12.48 0.17
C TYR A 68 -26.53 13.69 -0.63
N HIS A 69 -25.31 14.17 -0.40
CA HIS A 69 -24.73 15.28 -1.17
C HIS A 69 -24.51 14.92 -2.64
N LEU A 70 -24.03 13.71 -2.91
CA LEU A 70 -23.92 13.18 -4.27
C LEU A 70 -25.27 13.25 -5.00
N LYS A 71 -26.36 12.77 -4.37
CA LYS A 71 -27.72 12.76 -4.91
C LYS A 71 -28.33 14.16 -5.06
N SER A 72 -28.12 15.03 -4.08
CA SER A 72 -28.84 16.30 -3.98
C SER A 72 -28.17 17.43 -4.77
N TYR A 73 -26.84 17.41 -4.85
CA TYR A 73 -26.05 18.47 -5.50
C TYR A 73 -25.35 18.01 -6.78
N GLY A 74 -25.29 16.69 -7.04
CA GLY A 74 -24.59 16.15 -8.22
C GLY A 74 -23.07 16.31 -8.15
N GLU A 75 -22.51 16.49 -6.95
CA GLU A 75 -21.09 16.72 -6.72
C GLU A 75 -20.38 15.44 -6.27
N ASN A 76 -19.19 15.18 -6.84
CA ASN A 76 -18.34 14.07 -6.43
C ASN A 76 -17.89 14.25 -4.97
N GLN A 77 -17.82 13.15 -4.23
CA GLN A 77 -17.45 13.16 -2.82
C GLN A 77 -16.16 12.38 -2.60
N CYS A 78 -15.41 12.75 -1.57
CA CYS A 78 -14.25 11.99 -1.12
C CYS A 78 -14.22 11.95 0.39
N VAL A 79 -13.84 10.81 0.97
CA VAL A 79 -13.50 10.68 2.38
C VAL A 79 -12.03 10.40 2.55
N ILE A 80 -11.39 11.22 3.38
CA ILE A 80 -10.02 11.05 3.82
C ILE A 80 -10.05 10.53 5.25
N ILE A 81 -9.46 9.36 5.48
CA ILE A 81 -9.40 8.73 6.80
C ILE A 81 -7.96 8.79 7.30
N SER A 82 -7.68 9.69 8.25
CA SER A 82 -6.34 9.88 8.81
C SER A 82 -6.20 9.26 10.21
N GLY A 83 -4.96 8.91 10.56
CA GLY A 83 -4.60 8.35 11.87
C GLY A 83 -3.32 7.53 11.83
N GLU A 84 -2.70 7.31 12.99
CA GLU A 84 -1.50 6.48 13.14
C GLU A 84 -1.74 5.01 12.71
N SER A 85 -0.65 4.26 12.51
CA SER A 85 -0.75 2.83 12.22
C SER A 85 -1.50 2.11 13.34
N GLY A 86 -2.52 1.31 12.99
CA GLY A 86 -3.37 0.60 13.95
C GLY A 86 -4.60 1.37 14.47
N ALA A 87 -4.78 2.65 14.13
CA ALA A 87 -5.89 3.50 14.60
C ALA A 87 -7.30 3.14 14.09
N GLY A 88 -7.43 2.15 13.19
CA GLY A 88 -8.71 1.70 12.64
C GLY A 88 -9.15 2.36 11.33
N LYS A 89 -8.20 2.89 10.54
CA LYS A 89 -8.49 3.52 9.24
C LYS A 89 -9.18 2.57 8.25
N THR A 90 -8.57 1.41 8.02
CA THR A 90 -9.09 0.36 7.14
C THR A 90 -10.46 -0.16 7.60
N GLU A 91 -10.67 -0.31 8.91
CA GLU A 91 -11.98 -0.71 9.43
C GLU A 91 -13.04 0.37 9.18
N ALA A 92 -12.73 1.65 9.40
CA ALA A 92 -13.65 2.73 9.04
C ALA A 92 -13.94 2.77 7.53
N ALA A 93 -12.94 2.55 6.68
CA ALA A 93 -13.11 2.50 5.23
C ALA A 93 -14.06 1.37 4.80
N LYS A 94 -13.91 0.17 5.39
CA LYS A 94 -14.83 -0.98 5.19
C LYS A 94 -16.26 -0.61 5.57
N GLN A 95 -16.45 0.04 6.71
CA GLN A 95 -17.79 0.42 7.19
C GLN A 95 -18.45 1.47 6.28
N ILE A 96 -17.70 2.45 5.77
CA ILE A 96 -18.21 3.43 4.79
C ILE A 96 -18.63 2.72 3.50
N MET A 97 -17.78 1.82 3.00
CA MET A 97 -18.03 1.04 1.79
C MET A 97 -19.29 0.17 1.94
N GLN A 98 -19.42 -0.54 3.06
CA GLN A 98 -20.60 -1.35 3.39
C GLN A 98 -21.87 -0.51 3.47
N TYR A 99 -21.79 0.69 4.07
CA TYR A 99 -22.94 1.59 4.16
C TYR A 99 -23.41 2.03 2.77
N ILE A 100 -22.49 2.57 1.97
CA ILE A 100 -22.77 3.05 0.61
C ILE A 100 -23.34 1.92 -0.25
N ALA A 101 -22.76 0.73 -0.17
CA ALA A 101 -23.23 -0.44 -0.93
C ALA A 101 -24.65 -0.89 -0.56
N ASN A 102 -25.10 -0.68 0.68
CA ASN A 102 -26.44 -1.06 1.11
C ASN A 102 -27.49 0.05 0.89
N VAL A 103 -27.13 1.32 1.03
CA VAL A 103 -28.07 2.44 0.86
C VAL A 103 -28.29 2.81 -0.60
N SER A 104 -27.34 2.48 -1.47
CA SER A 104 -27.44 2.79 -2.90
C SER A 104 -28.25 1.80 -3.74
N VAL A 105 -28.74 0.72 -3.14
CA VAL A 105 -29.61 -0.26 -3.81
C VAL A 105 -31.04 -0.03 -3.32
N ASP A 106 -31.95 0.28 -4.25
CA ASP A 106 -33.38 0.30 -3.94
C ASP A 106 -33.93 -1.14 -3.97
N ASP A 107 -34.63 -1.53 -2.89
CA ASP A 107 -35.19 -2.87 -2.69
C ASP A 107 -36.16 -3.31 -3.81
N GLN A 108 -36.68 -2.37 -4.61
CA GLN A 108 -37.61 -2.65 -5.70
C GLN A 108 -36.98 -2.78 -7.09
N ALA A 109 -35.67 -2.50 -7.24
CA ALA A 109 -34.98 -2.46 -8.53
C ALA A 109 -33.59 -3.11 -8.50
N ALA A 110 -33.40 -4.16 -7.67
CA ALA A 110 -32.16 -4.93 -7.63
C ALA A 110 -31.99 -5.74 -8.93
N SER A 111 -31.53 -5.08 -9.99
CA SER A 111 -31.03 -5.78 -11.17
C SER A 111 -29.80 -6.61 -10.75
N GLY A 112 -29.66 -7.83 -11.27
CA GLY A 112 -28.57 -8.75 -10.88
C GLY A 112 -27.17 -8.15 -11.04
N ASN A 113 -26.99 -7.17 -11.93
CA ASN A 113 -25.73 -6.47 -12.14
C ASN A 113 -25.34 -5.55 -10.95
N ILE A 114 -26.29 -4.89 -10.31
CA ILE A 114 -26.01 -3.97 -9.18
C ILE A 114 -25.54 -4.76 -7.96
N THR A 115 -26.24 -5.85 -7.65
CA THR A 115 -25.87 -6.78 -6.57
C THR A 115 -24.47 -7.35 -6.81
N ARG A 116 -24.15 -7.70 -8.07
CA ARG A 116 -22.83 -8.18 -8.46
C ARG A 116 -21.72 -7.14 -8.22
N ILE A 117 -21.92 -5.87 -8.59
CA ILE A 117 -20.91 -4.82 -8.35
C ILE A 117 -20.67 -4.64 -6.85
N LYS A 118 -21.73 -4.62 -6.04
CA LYS A 118 -21.63 -4.57 -4.57
C LYS A 118 -20.78 -5.72 -4.02
N ASP A 119 -21.11 -6.95 -4.41
CA ASP A 119 -20.43 -8.14 -3.89
C ASP A 119 -18.96 -8.17 -4.33
N MET A 120 -18.68 -7.76 -5.58
CA MET A 120 -17.31 -7.64 -6.08
C MET A 120 -16.50 -6.58 -5.33
N VAL A 121 -17.07 -5.38 -5.11
CA VAL A 121 -16.40 -4.30 -4.35
C VAL A 121 -16.05 -4.77 -2.93
N LEU A 122 -16.97 -5.45 -2.24
CA LEU A 122 -16.70 -5.98 -0.90
C LEU A 122 -15.68 -7.13 -0.91
N ALA A 123 -15.72 -7.99 -1.93
CA ALA A 123 -14.76 -9.08 -2.12
C ALA A 123 -13.33 -8.60 -2.41
N THR A 124 -13.14 -7.36 -2.87
CA THR A 124 -11.77 -6.83 -3.07
C THR A 124 -10.97 -6.72 -1.77
N ASN A 125 -11.61 -6.54 -0.61
CA ASN A 125 -10.90 -6.33 0.64
C ASN A 125 -10.14 -7.57 1.11
N PRO A 126 -10.74 -8.79 1.25
CA PRO A 126 -9.98 -9.98 1.61
C PRO A 126 -8.80 -10.27 0.67
N LEU A 127 -9.00 -10.08 -0.64
CA LEU A 127 -7.94 -10.30 -1.63
C LEU A 127 -6.79 -9.31 -1.45
N LEU A 128 -7.07 -8.01 -1.43
CA LEU A 128 -6.03 -6.99 -1.30
C LEU A 128 -5.39 -6.98 0.09
N GLU A 129 -6.12 -7.33 1.14
CA GLU A 129 -5.54 -7.48 2.49
C GLU A 129 -4.59 -8.68 2.56
N SER A 130 -4.91 -9.80 1.92
CA SER A 130 -4.03 -10.96 1.87
C SER A 130 -2.68 -10.64 1.22
N PHE A 131 -2.69 -9.94 0.09
CA PHE A 131 -1.47 -9.59 -0.66
C PHE A 131 -0.81 -8.27 -0.24
N GLY A 132 -1.55 -7.41 0.45
CA GLY A 132 -1.14 -6.02 0.69
C GLY A 132 -1.03 -5.65 2.16
N CYS A 133 -1.41 -6.54 3.09
CA CYS A 133 -1.25 -6.33 4.52
C CYS A 133 -0.31 -7.36 5.15
N ALA A 134 0.27 -6.97 6.28
CA ALA A 134 1.17 -7.80 7.07
C ALA A 134 1.10 -7.45 8.55
N LYS A 135 1.61 -8.33 9.40
CA LYS A 135 1.84 -8.02 10.81
C LYS A 135 3.08 -7.14 10.95
N THR A 136 2.91 -5.99 11.59
CA THR A 136 4.02 -5.15 12.09
C THR A 136 4.06 -5.18 13.62
N LEU A 137 5.08 -4.55 14.21
CA LEU A 137 5.16 -4.37 15.67
C LEU A 137 3.98 -3.56 16.25
N ARG A 138 3.32 -2.73 15.42
CA ARG A 138 2.24 -1.82 15.85
C ARG A 138 0.84 -2.35 15.52
N ASN A 139 0.71 -3.19 14.50
CA ASN A 139 -0.60 -3.64 14.02
C ASN A 139 -0.50 -5.03 13.38
N ASN A 140 -1.35 -5.96 13.83
CA ASN A 140 -1.41 -7.32 13.30
C ASN A 140 -1.93 -7.40 11.85
N ASN A 141 -2.74 -6.41 11.42
CA ASN A 141 -3.23 -6.30 10.05
C ASN A 141 -2.89 -4.90 9.50
N SER A 142 -1.59 -4.62 9.36
CA SER A 142 -1.10 -3.33 8.88
C SER A 142 -1.12 -3.30 7.37
N SER A 143 -1.85 -2.34 6.79
CA SER A 143 -1.74 -2.03 5.37
C SER A 143 -0.28 -1.71 5.05
N ARG A 144 0.29 -2.50 4.13
CA ARG A 144 1.59 -2.28 3.44
C ARG A 144 1.37 -1.94 1.95
N HIS A 145 0.09 -1.65 1.67
CA HIS A 145 -0.63 -0.85 0.68
C HIS A 145 -1.20 0.58 0.91
N GLY A 146 -1.07 1.54 0.00
CA GLY A 146 -1.98 2.69 -0.08
C GLY A 146 -3.10 2.41 -1.09
N LYS A 147 -4.35 2.72 -0.76
CA LYS A 147 -5.51 2.44 -1.60
C LYS A 147 -6.44 3.64 -1.71
N TYR A 148 -6.77 4.03 -2.93
CA TYR A 148 -7.90 4.90 -3.22
C TYR A 148 -8.94 4.10 -4.00
N LEU A 149 -10.08 3.84 -3.37
CA LEU A 149 -11.23 3.21 -4.02
C LEU A 149 -12.19 4.30 -4.46
N GLU A 150 -12.46 4.37 -5.75
CA GLU A 150 -13.51 5.19 -6.32
C GLU A 150 -14.72 4.31 -6.67
N ILE A 151 -15.88 4.57 -6.07
CA ILE A 151 -17.15 3.97 -6.46
C ILE A 151 -17.83 4.93 -7.43
N GLN A 152 -18.20 4.44 -8.62
CA GLN A 152 -18.81 5.23 -9.68
C GLN A 152 -20.32 4.96 -9.72
N PHE A 153 -21.09 6.03 -9.82
CA PHE A 153 -22.55 6.02 -9.80
C PHE A 153 -23.13 6.53 -11.10
N ASP A 154 -24.25 5.95 -11.51
CA ASP A 154 -25.06 6.46 -12.60
C ASP A 154 -25.66 7.81 -12.21
N PRO A 155 -25.51 8.88 -13.02
CA PRO A 155 -26.04 10.20 -12.67
C PRO A 155 -27.57 10.28 -12.65
N SER A 156 -28.28 9.33 -13.28
CA SER A 156 -29.75 9.34 -13.36
C SER A 156 -30.42 8.75 -12.12
N ASN A 157 -29.87 7.68 -11.55
CA ASN A 157 -30.47 6.95 -10.44
C ASN A 157 -29.54 6.83 -9.20
N TYR A 158 -28.28 7.27 -9.31
CA TYR A 158 -27.27 7.22 -8.26
C TYR A 158 -27.04 5.81 -7.69
N GLN A 159 -27.17 4.79 -8.52
CA GLN A 159 -26.82 3.41 -8.22
C GLN A 159 -25.36 3.13 -8.63
N PRO A 160 -24.65 2.24 -7.92
CA PRO A 160 -23.26 1.91 -8.22
C PRO A 160 -23.18 1.11 -9.53
N ILE A 161 -22.40 1.61 -10.48
CA ILE A 161 -22.25 1.01 -11.82
C ILE A 161 -20.85 0.44 -12.07
N ALA A 162 -19.85 0.98 -11.38
CA ALA A 162 -18.46 0.58 -11.51
C ALA A 162 -17.67 0.96 -10.27
N ALA A 163 -16.46 0.45 -10.17
CA ALA A 163 -15.48 0.94 -9.22
C ALA A 163 -14.08 0.90 -9.82
N HIS A 164 -13.19 1.73 -9.28
CA HIS A 164 -11.79 1.78 -9.67
C HIS A 164 -10.91 1.86 -8.43
N ILE A 165 -9.87 1.06 -8.39
CA ILE A 165 -8.89 0.99 -7.31
C ILE A 165 -7.56 1.51 -7.84
N THR A 166 -7.11 2.62 -7.27
CA THR A 166 -5.76 3.13 -7.45
C THR A 166 -4.90 2.68 -6.28
N ASN A 167 -3.84 1.95 -6.58
CA ASN A 167 -2.86 1.51 -5.60
C ASN A 167 -1.70 2.51 -5.50
N TYR A 168 -1.19 2.71 -4.29
CA TYR A 168 -0.02 3.55 -4.02
C TYR A 168 1.03 2.79 -3.23
N LEU A 169 2.26 2.77 -3.76
CA LEU A 169 3.51 2.41 -3.08
C LEU A 169 3.42 1.15 -2.21
N LEU A 170 3.42 -0.04 -2.81
CA LEU A 170 3.55 -1.30 -2.07
C LEU A 170 4.93 -1.38 -1.38
N GLU A 171 4.98 -1.78 -0.10
CA GLU A 171 6.24 -2.01 0.63
C GLU A 171 6.92 -3.33 0.17
N LYS A 172 7.38 -3.37 -1.09
CA LYS A 172 7.99 -4.58 -1.68
C LYS A 172 9.18 -5.14 -0.91
N GLN A 173 9.93 -4.30 -0.18
CA GLN A 173 11.05 -4.76 0.65
C GLN A 173 10.63 -5.80 1.69
N ARG A 174 9.38 -5.77 2.15
CA ARG A 174 8.82 -6.75 3.08
C ARG A 174 8.85 -8.18 2.55
N VAL A 175 8.83 -8.37 1.23
CA VAL A 175 8.91 -9.70 0.62
C VAL A 175 10.19 -10.42 1.02
N VAL A 176 11.30 -9.70 1.14
CA VAL A 176 12.64 -10.28 1.30
C VAL A 176 13.24 -10.09 2.68
N SER A 177 12.77 -9.09 3.44
CA SER A 177 13.26 -8.78 4.77
C SER A 177 12.17 -8.19 5.66
N GLN A 178 12.12 -8.61 6.93
CA GLN A 178 11.20 -8.09 7.93
C GLN A 178 11.92 -7.93 9.27
N ILE A 179 11.45 -6.99 10.10
CA ILE A 179 11.96 -6.80 11.46
C ILE A 179 11.59 -8.03 12.30
N THR A 180 12.43 -8.37 13.29
CA THR A 180 12.14 -9.49 14.21
C THR A 180 10.77 -9.31 14.87
N ASN A 181 9.99 -10.38 14.95
CA ASN A 181 8.60 -10.44 15.41
C ASN A 181 7.53 -9.87 14.46
N GLU A 182 7.91 -9.31 13.30
CA GLU A 182 6.98 -9.01 12.21
C GLU A 182 6.73 -10.23 11.31
N ARG A 183 5.76 -10.12 10.41
CA ARG A 183 5.52 -11.09 9.34
C ARG A 183 5.77 -10.47 7.97
N ASN A 184 6.00 -11.35 7.00
CA ASN A 184 5.78 -11.06 5.58
C ASN A 184 4.28 -10.83 5.29
N PHE A 185 3.90 -10.59 4.03
CA PHE A 185 2.51 -10.49 3.62
C PHE A 185 1.71 -11.73 4.00
N HIS A 186 0.44 -11.54 4.40
CA HIS A 186 -0.40 -12.61 4.93
C HIS A 186 -0.53 -13.79 3.96
N ILE A 187 -0.61 -13.51 2.65
CA ILE A 187 -0.74 -14.52 1.60
C ILE A 187 0.34 -15.60 1.68
N PHE A 188 1.58 -15.29 2.08
CA PHE A 188 2.62 -16.31 2.18
C PHE A 188 2.35 -17.32 3.29
N TYR A 189 1.81 -16.88 4.43
CA TYR A 189 1.47 -17.76 5.56
C TYR A 189 0.18 -18.53 5.29
N GLN A 190 -0.83 -17.85 4.76
CA GLN A 190 -2.08 -18.45 4.28
C GLN A 190 -1.79 -19.58 3.27
N PHE A 191 -0.98 -19.29 2.26
CA PHE A 191 -0.64 -20.22 1.20
C PHE A 191 0.24 -21.37 1.69
N THR A 192 1.29 -21.13 2.48
CA THR A 192 2.20 -22.22 2.92
C THR A 192 1.56 -23.15 3.97
N LYS A 193 0.69 -22.63 4.84
CA LYS A 193 0.00 -23.44 5.86
C LYS A 193 -1.20 -24.20 5.32
N HIS A 194 -1.98 -23.57 4.44
CA HIS A 194 -3.30 -24.08 4.03
C HIS A 194 -3.41 -24.33 2.51
N CYS A 195 -2.26 -24.50 1.85
CA CYS A 195 -2.20 -24.87 0.43
C CYS A 195 -3.03 -26.12 0.12
N PRO A 196 -3.88 -26.10 -0.92
CA PRO A 196 -4.50 -27.31 -1.46
C PRO A 196 -3.45 -28.38 -1.77
N PRO A 197 -3.70 -29.68 -1.48
CA PRO A 197 -2.73 -30.75 -1.69
C PRO A 197 -2.17 -30.83 -3.10
N GLN A 198 -2.99 -30.46 -4.09
CA GLN A 198 -2.62 -30.39 -5.51
C GLN A 198 -1.43 -29.45 -5.73
N TYR A 199 -1.53 -28.20 -5.26
CA TYR A 199 -0.46 -27.21 -5.37
C TYR A 199 0.74 -27.55 -4.47
N LYS A 200 0.50 -28.15 -3.29
CA LYS A 200 1.59 -28.57 -2.41
C LYS A 200 2.52 -29.56 -3.09
N GLN A 201 1.96 -30.55 -3.80
CA GLN A 201 2.74 -31.51 -4.58
C GLN A 201 3.35 -30.86 -5.83
N GLN A 202 2.54 -30.10 -6.58
CA GLN A 202 2.94 -29.49 -7.85
C GLN A 202 4.10 -28.49 -7.69
N PHE A 203 4.05 -27.65 -6.66
CA PHE A 203 5.05 -26.61 -6.41
C PHE A 203 6.09 -27.03 -5.35
N GLY A 204 5.96 -28.24 -4.81
CA GLY A 204 6.83 -28.76 -3.76
C GLY A 204 6.76 -27.97 -2.44
N LEU A 205 5.63 -27.30 -2.16
CA LEU A 205 5.52 -26.39 -1.03
C LEU A 205 5.68 -27.10 0.31
N GLN A 206 6.38 -26.41 1.20
CA GLN A 206 6.63 -26.79 2.58
C GLN A 206 5.98 -25.77 3.53
N GLY A 207 6.14 -25.96 4.84
CA GLY A 207 5.63 -25.02 5.84
C GLY A 207 6.39 -23.69 5.81
N PRO A 208 5.82 -22.61 6.39
CA PRO A 208 6.46 -21.30 6.42
C PRO A 208 7.82 -21.28 7.15
N GLU A 209 8.11 -22.25 8.01
CA GLU A 209 9.38 -22.40 8.72
C GLU A 209 10.56 -22.70 7.78
N THR A 210 10.31 -23.30 6.62
CA THR A 210 11.35 -23.76 5.70
C THR A 210 11.84 -22.68 4.75
N TYR A 211 11.09 -21.59 4.61
CA TYR A 211 11.43 -20.51 3.68
C TYR A 211 12.01 -19.31 4.43
N ILE A 212 13.19 -18.85 4.00
CA ILE A 212 13.91 -17.73 4.64
C ILE A 212 13.01 -16.49 4.71
N TYR A 213 12.30 -16.18 3.63
CA TYR A 213 11.41 -15.01 3.54
C TYR A 213 10.20 -15.04 4.48
N THR A 214 9.84 -16.18 5.06
CA THR A 214 8.73 -16.29 6.03
C THR A 214 9.19 -16.62 7.44
N SER A 215 10.38 -17.18 7.62
CA SER A 215 10.88 -17.65 8.92
C SER A 215 11.95 -16.76 9.55
N ALA A 216 12.71 -15.96 8.77
CA ALA A 216 13.84 -15.16 9.27
C ALA A 216 13.45 -14.19 10.40
N ALA A 217 12.24 -13.63 10.34
CA ALA A 217 11.69 -12.73 11.35
C ALA A 217 11.23 -13.42 12.65
N LYS A 218 11.33 -14.75 12.73
CA LYS A 218 10.97 -15.58 13.90
C LYS A 218 9.50 -15.48 14.34
N CYS A 219 8.62 -15.05 13.44
CA CYS A 219 7.19 -14.97 13.70
C CYS A 219 6.40 -15.54 12.52
N ILE A 220 5.78 -16.69 12.72
CA ILE A 220 4.94 -17.37 11.71
C ILE A 220 3.46 -17.37 12.09
N ASN A 221 3.13 -17.20 13.36
CA ASN A 221 1.76 -17.17 13.90
C ASN A 221 1.48 -15.81 14.55
N VAL A 222 0.20 -15.42 14.57
CA VAL A 222 -0.24 -14.14 15.14
C VAL A 222 -1.48 -14.38 15.97
N ASP A 223 -1.50 -13.85 17.18
CA ASP A 223 -2.64 -14.01 18.07
C ASP A 223 -3.88 -13.33 17.48
N GLY A 224 -4.99 -14.09 17.44
CA GLY A 224 -6.26 -13.63 16.89
C GLY A 224 -6.37 -13.64 15.36
N VAL A 225 -5.37 -14.16 14.65
CA VAL A 225 -5.42 -14.34 13.18
C VAL A 225 -5.55 -15.83 12.86
N ASP A 226 -6.53 -16.17 12.03
CA ASP A 226 -6.74 -17.52 11.52
C ASP A 226 -6.38 -17.55 10.04
N ASP A 227 -5.12 -17.91 9.75
CA ASP A 227 -4.61 -17.97 8.37
C ASP A 227 -5.39 -18.97 7.50
N ASN A 228 -6.09 -19.97 8.08
CA ASN A 228 -6.92 -20.89 7.30
C ASN A 228 -8.19 -20.19 6.84
N LYS A 229 -8.90 -19.57 7.78
CA LYS A 229 -10.12 -18.82 7.49
C LYS A 229 -9.83 -17.71 6.47
N ASP A 230 -8.77 -16.93 6.70
CA ASP A 230 -8.39 -15.82 5.82
C ASP A 230 -7.99 -16.30 4.42
N PHE A 231 -7.37 -17.49 4.31
CA PHE A 231 -7.08 -18.09 3.01
C PHE A 231 -8.36 -18.53 2.28
N GLN A 232 -9.32 -19.12 2.99
CA GLN A 232 -10.62 -19.47 2.41
C GLN A 232 -11.42 -18.23 1.99
N ASP A 233 -11.34 -17.14 2.75
CA ASP A 233 -11.90 -15.83 2.38
C ASP A 233 -11.22 -15.28 1.12
N THR A 234 -9.89 -15.42 1.00
CA THR A 234 -9.12 -15.01 -0.18
C THR A 234 -9.52 -15.81 -1.43
N LEU A 235 -9.64 -17.14 -1.33
CA LEU A 235 -10.07 -18.00 -2.44
C LEU A 235 -11.50 -17.68 -2.89
N ARG A 236 -12.42 -17.46 -1.95
CA ARG A 236 -13.79 -17.02 -2.25
C ARG A 236 -13.79 -15.66 -2.92
N ALA A 237 -12.98 -14.72 -2.45
CA ALA A 237 -12.84 -13.41 -3.07
C ALA A 237 -12.34 -13.49 -4.52
N MET A 238 -11.32 -14.31 -4.79
CA MET A 238 -10.84 -14.55 -6.16
C MET A 238 -11.97 -15.06 -7.07
N GLN A 239 -12.80 -15.99 -6.58
CA GLN A 239 -13.94 -16.51 -7.33
C GLN A 239 -15.02 -15.44 -7.57
N THR A 240 -15.38 -14.64 -6.55
CA THR A 240 -16.39 -13.58 -6.67
C THR A 240 -15.96 -12.48 -7.65
N ILE A 241 -14.68 -12.10 -7.64
CA ILE A 241 -14.11 -11.13 -8.59
C ILE A 241 -14.04 -11.72 -10.01
N GLY A 242 -14.08 -13.05 -10.14
CA GLY A 242 -14.08 -13.76 -11.40
C GLY A 242 -12.69 -14.09 -11.93
N LEU A 243 -11.71 -14.29 -11.05
CA LEU A 243 -10.40 -14.86 -11.43
C LEU A 243 -10.61 -16.32 -11.83
N GLN A 244 -10.26 -16.64 -13.07
CA GLN A 244 -10.35 -17.99 -13.59
C GLN A 244 -9.34 -18.91 -12.90
N GLN A 245 -9.59 -20.22 -12.95
CA GLN A 245 -8.72 -21.20 -12.29
C GLN A 245 -7.26 -21.09 -12.77
N HIS A 246 -7.03 -20.92 -14.07
CA HIS A 246 -5.68 -20.76 -14.61
C HIS A 246 -4.99 -19.46 -14.15
N GLU A 247 -5.75 -18.40 -13.88
CA GLU A 247 -5.24 -17.15 -13.31
C GLU A 247 -4.81 -17.36 -11.86
N GLN A 248 -5.63 -18.07 -11.07
CA GLN A 248 -5.31 -18.44 -9.69
C GLN A 248 -4.06 -19.33 -9.63
N ASP A 249 -3.97 -20.34 -10.50
CA ASP A 249 -2.80 -21.21 -10.63
C ASP A 249 -1.53 -20.39 -10.89
N ASN A 250 -1.61 -19.40 -11.79
CA ASN A 250 -0.50 -18.52 -12.12
C ASN A 250 -0.06 -17.64 -10.93
N ILE A 251 -0.99 -17.11 -10.15
CA ILE A 251 -0.70 -16.35 -8.92
C ILE A 251 0.04 -17.24 -7.92
N PHE A 252 -0.51 -18.41 -7.59
CA PHE A 252 0.10 -19.35 -6.64
C PHE A 252 1.46 -19.86 -7.10
N LYS A 253 1.62 -20.03 -8.41
CA LYS A 253 2.89 -20.36 -9.05
C LYS A 253 3.95 -19.27 -8.82
N MET A 254 3.59 -17.99 -8.95
CA MET A 254 4.52 -16.88 -8.65
C MET A 254 4.88 -16.78 -7.17
N LEU A 255 3.91 -16.99 -6.27
CA LEU A 255 4.17 -17.01 -4.83
C LEU A 255 5.13 -18.13 -4.44
N ALA A 256 4.93 -19.34 -4.98
CA ALA A 256 5.86 -20.46 -4.79
C ALA A 256 7.26 -20.14 -5.33
N ALA A 257 7.35 -19.55 -6.53
CA ALA A 257 8.63 -19.15 -7.11
C ALA A 257 9.39 -18.16 -6.21
N ILE A 258 8.72 -17.15 -5.66
CA ILE A 258 9.31 -16.18 -4.73
C ILE A 258 9.88 -16.88 -3.48
N LEU A 259 9.12 -17.79 -2.88
CA LEU A 259 9.56 -18.54 -1.70
C LEU A 259 10.82 -19.38 -2.00
N TRP A 260 10.85 -20.06 -3.15
CA TRP A 260 12.00 -20.86 -3.57
C TRP A 260 13.22 -20.02 -3.95
N ILE A 261 13.02 -18.88 -4.61
CA ILE A 261 14.09 -17.91 -4.89
C ILE A 261 14.75 -17.48 -3.59
N GLY A 262 13.97 -17.18 -2.54
CA GLY A 262 14.49 -16.76 -1.24
C GLY A 262 15.37 -17.80 -0.53
N ASN A 263 15.19 -19.09 -0.84
CA ASN A 263 15.99 -20.16 -0.27
C ASN A 263 17.33 -20.39 -1.00
N VAL A 264 17.55 -19.73 -2.15
CA VAL A 264 18.87 -19.78 -2.79
C VAL A 264 19.87 -19.04 -1.92
N SER A 265 20.92 -19.76 -1.51
CA SER A 265 22.03 -19.22 -0.73
C SER A 265 23.33 -19.38 -1.51
N PHE A 266 24.25 -18.45 -1.26
CA PHE A 266 25.53 -18.39 -1.94
C PHE A 266 26.67 -18.64 -0.94
N VAL A 267 27.78 -19.16 -1.46
CA VAL A 267 29.10 -19.22 -0.81
C VAL A 267 30.11 -18.48 -1.70
N GLU A 268 31.15 -17.93 -1.08
CA GLU A 268 32.25 -17.28 -1.81
C GLU A 268 33.21 -18.35 -2.34
N ASP A 269 33.54 -18.28 -3.62
CA ASP A 269 34.56 -19.13 -4.23
C ASP A 269 35.98 -18.58 -4.00
N GLU A 270 37.00 -19.33 -4.41
CA GLU A 270 38.41 -18.93 -4.25
C GLU A 270 38.77 -17.63 -4.99
N SER A 271 37.93 -17.18 -5.93
CA SER A 271 38.09 -15.96 -6.73
C SER A 271 37.25 -14.78 -6.21
N GLY A 272 36.53 -14.94 -5.10
CA GLY A 272 35.65 -13.92 -4.52
C GLY A 272 34.27 -13.78 -5.21
N ASN A 273 33.93 -14.70 -6.13
CA ASN A 273 32.63 -14.73 -6.78
C ASN A 273 31.63 -15.57 -5.98
N ALA A 274 30.34 -15.38 -6.27
CA ALA A 274 29.28 -16.18 -5.67
C ALA A 274 29.12 -17.53 -6.38
N ALA A 275 29.25 -18.62 -5.62
CA ALA A 275 28.80 -19.96 -6.01
C ALA A 275 27.53 -20.35 -5.23
N ILE A 276 26.63 -21.14 -5.83
CA ILE A 276 25.42 -21.61 -5.14
C ILE A 276 25.81 -22.64 -4.08
N ARG A 277 25.37 -22.43 -2.82
CA ARG A 277 25.72 -23.30 -1.69
C ARG A 277 25.08 -24.68 -1.78
N ASP A 278 23.80 -24.71 -2.13
CA ASP A 278 23.00 -25.93 -2.20
C ASP A 278 22.24 -26.00 -3.52
N GLU A 279 22.78 -26.79 -4.45
CA GLU A 279 22.14 -27.06 -5.73
C GLU A 279 20.85 -27.87 -5.58
N SER A 280 20.57 -28.48 -4.43
CA SER A 280 19.32 -29.21 -4.21
C SER A 280 18.12 -28.26 -4.23
N VAL A 281 18.27 -27.00 -3.80
CA VAL A 281 17.20 -26.00 -3.84
C VAL A 281 16.84 -25.65 -5.28
N THR A 282 17.85 -25.44 -6.13
CA THR A 282 17.65 -25.13 -7.55
C THR A 282 17.19 -26.37 -8.35
N LYS A 283 17.66 -27.57 -7.99
CA LYS A 283 17.23 -28.85 -8.59
C LYS A 283 15.81 -29.24 -8.18
N ASN A 284 15.45 -29.16 -6.90
CA ASN A 284 14.09 -29.45 -6.41
C ASN A 284 13.06 -28.51 -7.03
N PHE A 285 13.42 -27.24 -7.21
CA PHE A 285 12.58 -26.29 -7.94
C PHE A 285 12.42 -26.71 -9.41
N LYS A 286 13.52 -27.06 -10.09
CA LYS A 286 13.52 -27.51 -11.50
C LYS A 286 12.71 -28.77 -11.73
N GLU A 287 12.98 -29.84 -10.98
CA GLU A 287 12.38 -31.16 -11.20
C GLU A 287 10.86 -31.16 -10.98
N LYS A 288 10.37 -30.38 -10.01
CA LYS A 288 8.94 -30.30 -9.70
C LYS A 288 8.18 -29.40 -10.68
N TYR A 289 8.81 -28.34 -11.19
CA TYR A 289 8.19 -27.45 -12.19
C TYR A 289 8.14 -28.02 -13.61
N ASN A 290 9.05 -28.92 -13.99
CA ASN A 290 9.20 -29.36 -15.38
C ASN A 290 8.37 -30.59 -15.78
N ARG A 291 7.55 -31.17 -14.89
CA ARG A 291 7.06 -32.53 -15.14
C ARG A 291 6.00 -32.69 -16.24
N LYS A 292 5.24 -31.66 -16.63
CA LYS A 292 4.43 -31.65 -17.88
C LYS A 292 4.18 -30.19 -18.33
N SER A 293 4.89 -29.74 -19.36
CA SER A 293 4.56 -28.54 -20.18
C SER A 293 4.74 -27.12 -19.60
N TYR A 294 5.69 -26.84 -18.70
CA TYR A 294 5.92 -25.45 -18.27
C TYR A 294 7.41 -25.11 -18.05
N ALA A 295 8.08 -24.71 -19.13
CA ALA A 295 9.12 -23.67 -19.13
C ALA A 295 10.21 -23.74 -18.03
N ASN A 296 11.04 -24.77 -18.08
CA ASN A 296 12.50 -24.77 -17.82
C ASN A 296 13.08 -23.60 -17.00
N PHE A 297 13.34 -23.79 -15.70
CA PHE A 297 14.27 -22.95 -14.91
C PHE A 297 15.75 -23.11 -15.32
N SER A 298 16.01 -23.67 -16.51
CA SER A 298 17.29 -23.58 -17.23
C SER A 298 17.75 -22.12 -17.38
N TRP A 299 16.82 -21.16 -17.34
CA TRP A 299 17.10 -19.73 -17.34
C TRP A 299 17.88 -19.22 -16.11
N TYR A 300 17.71 -19.84 -14.94
CA TYR A 300 18.45 -19.47 -13.72
C TYR A 300 19.83 -20.14 -13.64
N GLU A 301 20.07 -21.28 -14.29
CA GLU A 301 21.40 -21.91 -14.28
C GLU A 301 22.26 -21.44 -15.44
N LYS A 302 21.68 -21.34 -16.65
CA LYS A 302 22.44 -21.15 -17.88
C LYS A 302 22.92 -19.72 -18.08
N ARG A 303 22.35 -18.74 -17.36
CA ARG A 303 22.82 -17.34 -17.38
C ARG A 303 23.33 -16.85 -16.03
N PHE A 304 22.90 -17.39 -14.90
CA PHE A 304 23.57 -17.10 -13.63
C PHE A 304 24.99 -17.71 -13.63
N ASN A 305 25.22 -18.90 -14.21
CA ASN A 305 26.60 -19.41 -14.41
C ASN A 305 27.43 -18.61 -15.44
N LEU A 306 26.80 -17.86 -16.35
CA LEU A 306 27.47 -17.00 -17.34
C LEU A 306 27.61 -15.53 -16.86
N SER A 307 26.81 -15.13 -15.88
CA SER A 307 26.82 -13.83 -15.20
C SER A 307 27.45 -13.90 -13.79
N CYS A 308 27.87 -15.07 -13.31
CA CYS A 308 28.63 -15.29 -12.07
C CYS A 308 30.09 -14.78 -12.18
N SER A 309 30.26 -13.57 -12.72
CA SER A 309 31.34 -12.66 -12.31
C SER A 309 30.79 -11.60 -11.34
N PHE A 310 29.68 -11.89 -10.64
CA PHE A 310 29.20 -11.06 -9.54
C PHE A 310 29.92 -11.45 -8.25
N LYS A 311 30.40 -10.42 -7.54
CA LYS A 311 30.95 -10.56 -6.19
C LYS A 311 29.90 -11.15 -5.24
N TYR A 312 30.35 -11.97 -4.29
CA TYR A 312 29.53 -12.64 -3.29
C TYR A 312 28.35 -11.82 -2.73
N CYS A 313 28.62 -10.59 -2.28
CA CYS A 313 27.61 -9.71 -1.69
C CYS A 313 26.50 -9.27 -2.66
N SER A 314 26.83 -9.08 -3.94
CA SER A 314 25.90 -8.60 -4.95
C SER A 314 24.85 -9.65 -5.34
N SER A 315 25.16 -10.95 -5.19
CA SER A 315 24.24 -12.02 -5.60
C SER A 315 22.99 -12.13 -4.72
N PHE A 316 23.09 -11.81 -3.42
CA PHE A 316 21.92 -11.70 -2.55
C PHE A 316 21.01 -10.55 -2.97
N PHE A 317 21.59 -9.39 -3.30
CA PHE A 317 20.84 -8.26 -3.81
C PHE A 317 20.10 -8.58 -5.12
N CYS A 318 20.76 -9.30 -6.04
CA CYS A 318 20.14 -9.76 -7.29
C CYS A 318 18.90 -10.64 -7.04
N ARG A 319 19.06 -11.65 -6.18
CA ARG A 319 18.00 -12.59 -5.79
C ARG A 319 16.82 -11.84 -5.17
N ASP A 320 17.10 -10.92 -4.27
CA ASP A 320 16.09 -10.16 -3.55
C ASP A 320 15.38 -9.17 -4.49
N ALA A 321 16.12 -8.51 -5.39
CA ALA A 321 15.55 -7.63 -6.40
C ALA A 321 14.55 -8.37 -7.31
N LEU A 322 14.90 -9.59 -7.75
CA LEU A 322 14.02 -10.44 -8.55
C LEU A 322 12.72 -10.78 -7.79
N ALA A 323 12.84 -11.23 -6.53
CA ALA A 323 11.69 -11.56 -5.70
C ALA A 323 10.76 -10.36 -5.49
N LYS A 324 11.33 -9.18 -5.21
CA LYS A 324 10.59 -7.91 -5.08
C LYS A 324 9.88 -7.52 -6.37
N GLY A 325 10.56 -7.63 -7.51
CA GLY A 325 10.00 -7.31 -8.83
C GLY A 325 8.82 -8.21 -9.20
N ILE A 326 8.96 -9.53 -9.01
CA ILE A 326 7.86 -10.48 -9.28
C ILE A 326 6.65 -10.16 -8.40
N TYR A 327 6.85 -9.93 -7.10
CA TYR A 327 5.74 -9.65 -6.19
C TYR A 327 5.06 -8.31 -6.48
N ASN A 328 5.84 -7.26 -6.77
CA ASN A 328 5.31 -5.94 -7.10
C ASN A 328 4.42 -6.01 -8.34
N ASN A 329 4.92 -6.58 -9.43
CA ASN A 329 4.18 -6.65 -10.69
C ASN A 329 3.01 -7.63 -10.58
N LEU A 330 3.12 -8.70 -9.78
CA LEU A 330 2.00 -9.57 -9.46
C LEU A 330 0.89 -8.79 -8.73
N PHE A 331 1.25 -7.96 -7.76
CA PHE A 331 0.28 -7.15 -7.02
C PHE A 331 -0.39 -6.11 -7.90
N GLU A 332 0.38 -5.40 -8.73
CA GLU A 332 -0.15 -4.47 -9.73
C GLU A 332 -1.10 -5.18 -10.70
N TRP A 333 -0.71 -6.34 -11.22
CA TRP A 333 -1.57 -7.16 -12.08
C TRP A 333 -2.86 -7.60 -11.38
N ILE A 334 -2.81 -7.97 -10.10
CA ILE A 334 -4.02 -8.30 -9.32
C ILE A 334 -4.95 -7.08 -9.24
N VAL A 335 -4.41 -5.89 -8.97
CA VAL A 335 -5.20 -4.65 -8.89
C VAL A 335 -5.80 -4.30 -10.25
N GLU A 336 -5.04 -4.40 -11.33
CA GLU A 336 -5.54 -4.22 -12.70
C GLU A 336 -6.65 -5.22 -13.04
N ARG A 337 -6.44 -6.49 -12.69
CA ARG A 337 -7.42 -7.55 -12.94
C ARG A 337 -8.72 -7.36 -12.17
N VAL A 338 -8.63 -6.82 -10.94
CA VAL A 338 -9.78 -6.39 -10.13
C VAL A 338 -10.49 -5.22 -10.79
N ASN A 339 -9.75 -4.21 -11.26
CA ASN A 339 -10.32 -3.06 -11.96
C ASN A 339 -11.08 -3.47 -13.23
N LEU A 340 -10.53 -4.37 -14.03
CA LEU A 340 -11.22 -4.93 -15.21
C LEU A 340 -12.54 -5.61 -14.85
N SER A 341 -12.62 -6.30 -13.70
CA SER A 341 -13.87 -6.88 -13.21
C SER A 341 -14.88 -5.85 -12.71
N LEU A 342 -14.43 -4.66 -12.33
CA LEU A 342 -15.25 -3.59 -11.76
C LEU A 342 -15.64 -2.50 -12.78
N GLU A 343 -15.14 -2.57 -14.02
CA GLU A 343 -15.43 -1.60 -15.06
C GLU A 343 -16.89 -1.67 -15.55
N ALA A 344 -17.47 -0.49 -15.83
CA ALA A 344 -18.81 -0.38 -16.43
C ALA A 344 -18.76 -0.67 -17.93
N GLN A 345 -19.78 -1.35 -18.44
CA GLN A 345 -19.91 -1.66 -19.88
C GLN A 345 -20.17 -0.41 -20.76
N ASN A 346 -20.63 0.70 -20.19
CA ASN A 346 -20.91 1.94 -20.92
C ASN A 346 -20.02 3.08 -20.42
N GLN A 347 -19.06 3.51 -21.24
CA GLN A 347 -18.07 4.55 -20.92
C GLN A 347 -18.51 5.99 -21.27
N SER A 348 -19.68 6.16 -21.91
CA SER A 348 -20.07 7.41 -22.57
C SER A 348 -20.84 8.43 -21.69
N VAL A 349 -21.08 8.12 -20.42
CA VAL A 349 -21.87 8.99 -19.51
C VAL A 349 -20.95 9.63 -18.47
N GLU A 350 -21.15 10.93 -18.19
CA GLU A 350 -20.48 11.63 -17.08
C GLU A 350 -20.81 10.91 -15.76
N LYS A 351 -19.80 10.30 -15.14
CA LYS A 351 -19.96 9.50 -13.93
C LYS A 351 -19.83 10.38 -12.70
N LYS A 352 -20.69 10.17 -11.71
CA LYS A 352 -20.50 10.73 -10.36
C LYS A 352 -19.73 9.73 -9.51
N SER A 353 -18.89 10.19 -8.58
CA SER A 353 -18.06 9.29 -7.80
C SER A 353 -17.99 9.61 -6.31
N ILE A 354 -17.80 8.54 -5.53
CA ILE A 354 -17.40 8.61 -4.13
C ILE A 354 -16.03 7.95 -3.98
N GLY A 355 -15.02 8.75 -3.65
CA GLY A 355 -13.67 8.31 -3.32
C GLY A 355 -13.50 7.96 -1.84
N ILE A 356 -12.83 6.85 -1.56
CA ILE A 356 -12.46 6.41 -0.22
C ILE A 356 -10.94 6.24 -0.21
N LEU A 357 -10.25 7.13 0.50
CA LEU A 357 -8.80 7.06 0.67
C LEU A 357 -8.45 6.30 1.96
N ASP A 358 -7.82 5.14 1.82
CA ASP A 358 -7.25 4.34 2.90
C ASP A 358 -5.75 4.15 2.66
N ILE A 359 -4.93 4.89 3.40
CA ILE A 359 -3.47 4.84 3.28
C ILE A 359 -2.82 4.34 4.57
N TYR A 360 -1.52 4.08 4.49
CA TYR A 360 -0.66 3.89 5.65
C TYR A 360 -0.86 4.94 6.72
N GLY A 361 -0.81 4.52 7.98
CA GLY A 361 -0.64 5.48 9.05
C GLY A 361 0.78 6.00 9.10
N PHE A 362 0.96 7.13 9.77
CA PHE A 362 2.27 7.60 10.19
C PHE A 362 2.99 6.52 11.03
N GLU A 363 4.28 6.30 10.76
CA GLU A 363 5.09 5.23 11.36
C GLU A 363 6.40 5.77 11.93
N ILE A 364 6.75 5.29 13.13
CA ILE A 364 8.03 5.56 13.79
C ILE A 364 8.56 4.25 14.38
N PHE A 365 9.68 3.78 13.88
CA PHE A 365 10.39 2.60 14.39
C PHE A 365 11.73 2.98 15.00
N GLU A 366 12.41 2.02 15.63
CA GLU A 366 13.78 2.21 16.12
C GLU A 366 14.76 2.50 14.97
N GLN A 367 14.52 1.86 13.82
CA GLN A 367 15.26 2.08 12.58
C GLN A 367 14.28 2.46 11.47
N ASN A 368 14.36 3.70 10.99
CA ASN A 368 13.54 4.20 9.88
C ASN A 368 14.43 4.41 8.66
N SER A 369 13.93 4.01 7.49
CA SER A 369 14.65 4.04 6.22
C SER A 369 13.83 4.79 5.17
N PHE A 370 14.26 4.75 3.91
CA PHE A 370 13.59 5.28 2.73
C PHE A 370 12.07 5.03 2.71
N GLU A 371 11.65 3.82 3.04
CA GLU A 371 10.25 3.39 3.01
C GLU A 371 9.40 4.22 3.99
N GLN A 372 9.91 4.43 5.21
CA GLN A 372 9.23 5.26 6.21
C GLN A 372 9.19 6.73 5.79
N ILE A 373 10.21 7.24 5.10
CA ILE A 373 10.18 8.61 4.55
C ILE A 373 9.03 8.75 3.55
N CYS A 374 8.89 7.82 2.61
CA CYS A 374 7.80 7.83 1.65
C CYS A 374 6.42 7.77 2.35
N ILE A 375 6.26 6.89 3.34
CA ILE A 375 5.02 6.76 4.12
C ILE A 375 4.70 8.05 4.89
N ASN A 376 5.68 8.59 5.62
CA ASN A 376 5.50 9.78 6.46
C ASN A 376 5.33 11.04 5.62
N TYR A 377 5.98 11.13 4.45
CA TYR A 377 5.78 12.19 3.47
C TYR A 377 4.33 12.22 2.96
N VAL A 378 3.76 11.08 2.57
CA VAL A 378 2.36 11.02 2.13
C VAL A 378 1.42 11.46 3.26
N ASN A 379 1.69 11.05 4.51
CA ASN A 379 0.92 11.52 5.67
C ASN A 379 1.07 13.03 5.89
N GLU A 380 2.27 13.59 5.70
CA GLU A 380 2.53 15.04 5.77
C GLU A 380 1.70 15.80 4.71
N LYS A 381 1.65 15.29 3.47
CA LYS A 381 0.82 15.85 2.38
C LYS A 381 -0.67 15.75 2.69
N LEU A 382 -1.15 14.65 3.25
CA LEU A 382 -2.55 14.53 3.67
C LEU A 382 -2.89 15.49 4.80
N GLN A 383 -1.98 15.67 5.76
CA GLN A 383 -2.15 16.66 6.81
C GLN A 383 -2.19 18.09 6.24
N GLN A 384 -1.37 18.39 5.23
CA GLN A 384 -1.39 19.68 4.53
C GLN A 384 -2.72 19.91 3.80
N ILE A 385 -3.26 18.88 3.12
CA ILE A 385 -4.58 18.94 2.49
C ILE A 385 -5.66 19.20 3.55
N PHE A 386 -5.59 18.51 4.69
CA PHE A 386 -6.52 18.71 5.79
C PHE A 386 -6.49 20.16 6.31
N ILE A 387 -5.30 20.71 6.58
CA ILE A 387 -5.13 22.10 7.04
C ILE A 387 -5.67 23.08 6.00
N GLN A 388 -5.37 22.85 4.72
CA GLN A 388 -5.84 23.71 3.64
C GLN A 388 -7.37 23.72 3.53
N LEU A 389 -8.02 22.56 3.60
CA LEU A 389 -9.47 22.45 3.43
C LEU A 389 -10.25 22.87 4.68
N THR A 390 -9.72 22.62 5.88
CA THR A 390 -10.48 22.82 7.13
C THR A 390 -10.21 24.15 7.82
N LEU A 391 -9.00 24.70 7.64
CA LEU A 391 -8.60 25.94 8.33
C LEU A 391 -8.38 27.08 7.35
N LYS A 392 -7.64 26.85 6.25
CA LYS A 392 -7.31 27.93 5.33
C LYS A 392 -8.53 28.34 4.49
N ALA A 393 -9.14 27.39 3.80
CA ALA A 393 -10.26 27.67 2.90
C ALA A 393 -11.47 28.28 3.62
N GLU A 394 -11.78 27.83 4.84
CA GLU A 394 -12.87 28.39 5.65
C GLU A 394 -12.61 29.85 6.05
N GLN A 395 -11.36 30.17 6.43
CA GLN A 395 -10.99 31.54 6.76
C GLN A 395 -10.99 32.45 5.52
N ASP A 396 -10.52 31.94 4.39
CA ASP A 396 -10.57 32.66 3.11
C ASP A 396 -12.04 32.93 2.69
N GLU A 397 -12.94 31.98 2.90
CA GLU A 397 -14.39 32.12 2.64
C GLU A 397 -15.03 33.21 3.53
N TYR A 398 -14.69 33.28 4.82
CA TYR A 398 -15.17 34.37 5.68
C TYR A 398 -14.71 35.75 5.24
N VAL A 399 -13.45 35.87 4.78
CA VAL A 399 -12.91 37.13 4.26
C VAL A 399 -13.60 37.52 2.94
N GLN A 400 -13.81 36.55 2.04
CA GLN A 400 -14.50 36.77 0.76
C GLN A 400 -15.94 37.23 0.94
N GLU A 401 -16.68 36.61 1.87
CA GLU A 401 -18.06 36.95 2.21
C GLU A 401 -18.16 38.23 3.08
N GLN A 402 -17.04 38.92 3.31
CA GLN A 402 -16.96 40.14 4.12
C GLN A 402 -17.52 39.98 5.54
N ILE A 403 -17.42 38.76 6.08
CA ILE A 403 -17.86 38.46 7.44
C ILE A 403 -16.76 38.92 8.40
N LYS A 404 -17.14 39.66 9.44
CA LYS A 404 -16.21 40.06 10.51
C LYS A 404 -15.63 38.81 11.18
N TRP A 405 -14.39 38.50 10.83
CA TRP A 405 -13.66 37.33 11.30
C TRP A 405 -12.27 37.74 11.82
N THR A 406 -11.82 37.07 12.87
CA THR A 406 -10.46 37.22 13.38
C THR A 406 -9.70 35.95 13.01
N PRO A 407 -8.66 36.04 12.15
CA PRO A 407 -7.89 34.88 11.75
C PRO A 407 -7.35 34.10 12.95
N ILE A 408 -7.50 32.78 12.90
CA ILE A 408 -6.94 31.84 13.87
C ILE A 408 -5.61 31.34 13.30
N ASP A 409 -4.55 31.56 14.07
CA ASP A 409 -3.23 31.03 13.73
C ASP A 409 -3.22 29.51 13.82
N TYR A 410 -2.62 28.87 12.81
CA TYR A 410 -2.42 27.44 12.77
C TYR A 410 -1.01 27.12 12.27
N PHE A 411 -0.48 25.96 12.68
CA PHE A 411 0.78 25.49 12.17
C PHE A 411 0.63 25.00 10.73
N ASN A 412 1.32 25.64 9.80
CA ASN A 412 1.35 25.24 8.40
C ASN A 412 2.52 24.29 8.15
N ASN A 413 2.23 23.00 7.97
CA ASN A 413 3.24 21.96 7.79
C ASN A 413 3.80 21.91 6.35
N LYS A 414 3.39 22.82 5.45
CA LYS A 414 3.97 22.98 4.12
C LYS A 414 5.51 23.09 4.15
N VAL A 415 6.07 23.70 5.20
CA VAL A 415 7.54 23.80 5.35
C VAL A 415 8.24 22.44 5.48
N VAL A 416 7.54 21.41 5.97
CA VAL A 416 8.04 20.03 6.06
C VAL A 416 7.79 19.30 4.74
N CYS A 417 6.65 19.54 4.07
CA CYS A 417 6.42 19.04 2.72
C CYS A 417 7.52 19.54 1.76
N ASP A 418 7.80 20.84 1.78
CA ASP A 418 8.81 21.50 0.93
C ASP A 418 10.22 20.98 1.24
N LEU A 419 10.55 20.74 2.51
CA LEU A 419 11.82 20.12 2.91
C LEU A 419 12.04 18.77 2.20
N ILE A 420 10.98 18.02 1.96
CA ILE A 420 11.05 16.69 1.34
C ILE A 420 10.97 16.78 -0.19
N GLU A 421 10.00 17.53 -0.74
CA GLU A 421 9.62 17.49 -2.15
C GLU A 421 10.21 18.61 -3.02
N ALA A 422 10.69 19.71 -2.43
CA ALA A 422 11.09 20.88 -3.22
C ALA A 422 12.21 20.57 -4.21
N THR A 423 12.09 21.09 -5.43
CA THR A 423 13.17 20.98 -6.44
C THR A 423 13.92 22.30 -6.61
N ARG A 424 13.25 23.44 -6.39
CA ARG A 424 13.78 24.80 -6.49
C ARG A 424 13.09 25.70 -5.45
N PRO A 425 13.75 26.76 -4.93
CA PRO A 425 15.12 27.20 -5.20
C PRO A 425 16.20 26.39 -4.48
N GLN A 426 15.87 25.80 -3.31
CA GLN A 426 16.73 24.84 -2.62
C GLN A 426 16.22 23.42 -2.89
N PRO A 427 17.09 22.45 -3.22
CA PRO A 427 16.69 21.06 -3.37
C PRO A 427 16.32 20.47 -2.02
N GLY A 428 15.12 19.90 -1.94
CA GLY A 428 14.67 19.10 -0.81
C GLY A 428 15.33 17.73 -0.78
N LEU A 429 14.91 16.92 0.18
CA LEU A 429 15.48 15.60 0.46
C LEU A 429 15.46 14.68 -0.77
N PHE A 430 14.34 14.62 -1.47
CA PHE A 430 14.17 13.76 -2.65
C PHE A 430 15.04 14.18 -3.83
N ALA A 431 15.17 15.49 -4.07
CA ALA A 431 16.05 16.01 -5.10
C ALA A 431 17.52 15.69 -4.77
N ALA A 432 17.93 15.89 -3.52
CA ALA A 432 19.28 15.56 -3.05
C ALA A 432 19.59 14.06 -3.20
N LEU A 433 18.63 13.19 -2.88
CA LEU A 433 18.76 11.73 -3.04
C LEU A 433 18.94 11.34 -4.51
N ASN A 434 18.07 11.86 -5.40
CA ASN A 434 18.14 11.62 -6.83
C ASN A 434 19.47 12.12 -7.43
N ASP A 435 19.95 13.29 -7.02
CA ASP A 435 21.22 13.82 -7.53
C ASP A 435 22.44 13.06 -6.99
N SER A 436 22.34 12.40 -5.83
CA SER A 436 23.43 11.61 -5.25
C SER A 436 23.63 10.33 -6.06
N ILE A 437 22.53 9.67 -6.44
CA ILE A 437 22.54 8.51 -7.35
C ILE A 437 23.16 8.87 -8.70
N LYS A 438 22.87 10.08 -9.22
CA LYS A 438 23.46 10.56 -10.49
C LYS A 438 24.97 10.73 -10.40
N THR A 439 25.52 11.10 -9.24
CA THR A 439 26.94 11.47 -9.11
C THR A 439 27.84 10.25 -8.93
N ALA A 440 27.34 9.19 -8.28
CA ALA A 440 28.15 8.03 -7.87
C ALA A 440 28.09 6.82 -8.83
N HIS A 441 27.48 6.96 -10.01
CA HIS A 441 27.50 6.03 -11.17
C HIS A 441 27.97 4.58 -10.90
N ALA A 442 27.22 3.84 -10.06
CA ALA A 442 27.29 2.39 -9.77
C ALA A 442 27.80 1.96 -8.38
N ASP A 443 28.37 2.83 -7.54
CA ASP A 443 28.70 2.49 -6.14
C ASP A 443 27.65 3.06 -5.17
N SER A 444 26.93 2.14 -4.54
CA SER A 444 25.86 2.40 -3.58
C SER A 444 26.36 3.05 -2.29
N ASP A 445 27.49 2.60 -1.77
CA ASP A 445 28.06 3.14 -0.54
C ASP A 445 28.61 4.55 -0.78
N ALA A 446 29.21 4.78 -1.96
CA ALA A 446 29.63 6.11 -2.37
C ALA A 446 28.43 7.04 -2.57
N ALA A 447 27.31 6.54 -3.12
CA ALA A 447 26.09 7.32 -3.30
C ALA A 447 25.50 7.78 -1.95
N ASP A 448 25.45 6.89 -0.95
CA ASP A 448 24.99 7.24 0.40
C ASP A 448 25.92 8.25 1.08
N GLN A 449 27.24 8.15 0.87
CA GLN A 449 28.19 9.14 1.39
C GLN A 449 27.99 10.52 0.76
N VAL A 450 27.78 10.58 -0.56
CA VAL A 450 27.47 11.83 -1.27
C VAL A 450 26.14 12.40 -0.78
N PHE A 451 25.14 11.54 -0.55
CA PHE A 451 23.86 11.96 -0.01
C PHE A 451 24.01 12.53 1.41
N ALA A 452 24.74 11.86 2.29
CA ALA A 452 25.04 12.33 3.64
C ALA A 452 25.71 13.72 3.65
N GLN A 453 26.65 13.97 2.73
CA GLN A 453 27.27 15.29 2.59
C GLN A 453 26.29 16.38 2.15
N ARG A 454 25.27 16.01 1.37
CA ARG A 454 24.25 16.96 0.87
C ARG A 454 23.15 17.24 1.88
N LEU A 455 22.92 16.37 2.87
CA LEU A 455 21.93 16.58 3.93
C LEU A 455 22.16 17.89 4.68
N SER A 456 23.42 18.24 4.93
CA SER A 456 23.78 19.50 5.57
C SER A 456 23.29 20.72 4.76
N MET A 457 23.20 20.62 3.42
CA MET A 457 22.67 21.67 2.55
C MET A 457 21.12 21.67 2.50
N VAL A 458 20.50 20.49 2.51
CA VAL A 458 19.03 20.33 2.49
C VAL A 458 18.41 20.98 3.73
N GLY A 459 19.05 20.81 4.89
CA GLY A 459 18.51 21.22 6.19
C GLY A 459 19.00 22.55 6.74
N ALA A 460 20.01 23.18 6.14
CA ALA A 460 20.75 24.31 6.74
C ALA A 460 19.87 25.47 7.25
N SER A 461 18.73 25.69 6.60
CA SER A 461 17.80 26.80 6.89
C SER A 461 16.50 26.33 7.55
N ASN A 462 16.27 25.02 7.71
CA ASN A 462 14.98 24.48 8.11
C ASN A 462 14.99 23.97 9.56
N ARG A 463 14.22 24.65 10.43
CA ARG A 463 14.05 24.27 11.86
C ARG A 463 13.49 22.86 12.08
N HIS A 464 12.88 22.28 11.06
CA HIS A 464 12.31 20.93 11.05
C HIS A 464 13.29 19.85 10.60
N PHE A 465 14.56 20.19 10.37
CA PHE A 465 15.61 19.24 10.00
C PHE A 465 16.77 19.30 10.99
N GLU A 466 17.32 18.14 11.32
CA GLU A 466 18.57 18.02 12.10
C GLU A 466 19.47 16.97 11.44
N ASP A 467 20.66 17.39 11.05
CA ASP A 467 21.69 16.51 10.50
C ASP A 467 22.46 15.82 11.63
N ARG A 468 22.63 14.50 11.54
CA ARG A 468 23.46 13.71 12.46
C ARG A 468 24.40 12.82 11.65
N ARG A 469 25.51 12.40 12.23
CA ARG A 469 26.46 11.54 11.51
C ARG A 469 25.81 10.20 11.16
N GLY A 470 25.56 9.97 9.87
CA GLY A 470 24.94 8.75 9.33
C GLY A 470 23.41 8.63 9.53
N LYS A 471 22.76 9.64 10.13
CA LYS A 471 21.32 9.68 10.38
C LYS A 471 20.81 11.12 10.24
N PHE A 472 19.53 11.33 10.01
CA PHE A 472 18.95 12.67 10.08
C PHE A 472 17.57 12.63 10.72
N ILE A 473 17.14 13.76 11.27
CA ILE A 473 15.83 13.90 11.91
C ILE A 473 14.97 14.85 11.10
N ILE A 474 13.73 14.44 10.84
CA ILE A 474 12.68 15.34 10.35
C ILE A 474 11.64 15.48 11.45
N LYS A 475 11.31 16.73 11.78
CA LYS A 475 10.27 17.10 12.74
C LYS A 475 8.92 17.20 12.03
N HIS A 476 8.28 16.05 11.85
CA HIS A 476 6.99 15.91 11.19
C HIS A 476 5.84 16.46 12.05
N TYR A 477 4.65 16.63 11.47
CA TYR A 477 3.47 17.06 12.23
C TYR A 477 3.11 16.13 13.41
N ALA A 478 3.46 14.85 13.31
CA ALA A 478 3.15 13.82 14.30
C ALA A 478 4.30 13.53 15.27
N GLY A 479 5.48 14.13 15.06
CA GLY A 479 6.65 13.95 15.93
C GLY A 479 7.97 13.84 15.17
N ASP A 480 9.06 13.77 15.94
CA ASP A 480 10.41 13.69 15.40
C ASP A 480 10.73 12.26 14.99
N VAL A 481 11.18 12.07 13.75
CA VAL A 481 11.55 10.75 13.20
C VAL A 481 13.01 10.76 12.78
N THR A 482 13.78 9.80 13.30
CA THR A 482 15.19 9.61 12.94
C THR A 482 15.31 8.58 11.82
N TYR A 483 15.90 8.98 10.70
CA TYR A 483 16.11 8.15 9.51
C TYR A 483 17.59 7.77 9.35
N GLU A 484 17.86 6.54 8.94
CA GLU A 484 19.19 6.03 8.63
C GLU A 484 19.53 6.29 7.16
N VAL A 485 20.75 6.76 6.89
CA VAL A 485 21.21 7.06 5.53
C VAL A 485 21.62 5.79 4.78
N ALA A 486 22.15 4.79 5.49
CA ALA A 486 22.68 3.58 4.89
C ALA A 486 21.63 2.81 4.07
N GLY A 487 21.97 2.49 2.82
CA GLY A 487 21.13 1.81 1.85
C GLY A 487 20.00 2.65 1.26
N MET A 488 19.92 3.96 1.56
CA MET A 488 18.80 4.80 1.13
C MET A 488 18.84 5.09 -0.37
N THR A 489 20.03 5.35 -0.93
CA THR A 489 20.16 5.61 -2.36
C THR A 489 19.84 4.38 -3.21
N ASP A 490 20.18 3.19 -2.74
CA ASP A 490 19.88 1.93 -3.43
C ASP A 490 18.38 1.62 -3.46
N LYS A 491 17.72 1.85 -2.32
CA LYS A 491 16.27 1.71 -2.23
C LYS A 491 15.54 2.68 -3.17
N ASN A 492 16.07 3.88 -3.34
CA ASN A 492 15.52 4.85 -4.28
C ASN A 492 15.87 4.54 -5.75
N LYS A 493 17.05 4.00 -6.04
CA LYS A 493 17.47 3.65 -7.40
C LYS A 493 16.56 2.61 -8.06
N ASP A 494 15.87 1.79 -7.26
CA ASP A 494 14.81 0.84 -7.66
C ASP A 494 15.04 0.02 -8.94
N SER A 495 16.30 -0.16 -9.30
CA SER A 495 16.68 -0.72 -10.58
C SER A 495 16.85 -2.22 -10.43
N MET A 496 16.04 -3.00 -11.13
CA MET A 496 16.37 -4.40 -11.38
C MET A 496 17.59 -4.47 -12.29
N LEU A 497 18.49 -5.40 -12.01
CA LEU A 497 19.69 -5.58 -12.83
C LEU A 497 19.28 -6.01 -14.24
N ARG A 498 19.92 -5.39 -15.24
CA ARG A 498 19.66 -5.65 -16.65
C ARG A 498 19.73 -7.14 -16.99
N ASP A 499 20.71 -7.85 -16.44
CA ASP A 499 20.87 -9.28 -16.65
C ASP A 499 19.66 -10.09 -16.16
N LEU A 500 19.02 -9.67 -15.05
CA LEU A 500 17.79 -10.30 -14.56
C LEU A 500 16.61 -10.02 -15.51
N LEU A 501 16.52 -8.81 -16.06
CA LEU A 501 15.48 -8.42 -17.02
C LEU A 501 15.64 -9.19 -18.35
N GLU A 502 16.87 -9.37 -18.83
CA GLU A 502 17.17 -10.20 -19.99
C GLU A 502 16.87 -11.69 -19.73
N VAL A 503 17.05 -12.16 -18.50
CA VAL A 503 16.66 -13.53 -18.13
C VAL A 503 15.14 -13.68 -18.14
N LEU A 504 14.40 -12.72 -17.57
CA LEU A 504 12.93 -12.72 -17.58
C LEU A 504 12.37 -12.72 -19.01
N SER A 505 13.00 -12.01 -19.95
CA SER A 505 12.57 -11.96 -21.36
C SER A 505 12.69 -13.31 -22.09
N THR A 506 13.57 -14.20 -21.61
CA THR A 506 13.74 -15.55 -22.19
C THR A 506 12.80 -16.60 -21.58
N SER A 507 11.98 -16.23 -20.59
CA SER A 507 11.02 -17.12 -19.97
C SER A 507 9.96 -17.57 -20.97
N SER A 508 9.68 -18.88 -21.02
CA SER A 508 8.54 -19.43 -21.78
C SER A 508 7.24 -19.48 -20.96
N ASN A 509 7.25 -18.98 -19.73
CA ASN A 509 6.03 -18.82 -18.94
C ASN A 509 5.28 -17.57 -19.42
N GLN A 510 4.13 -17.76 -20.06
CA GLN A 510 3.28 -16.69 -20.57
C GLN A 510 2.92 -15.65 -19.51
N PHE A 511 2.70 -16.07 -18.25
CA PHE A 511 2.36 -15.14 -17.18
C PHE A 511 3.53 -14.25 -16.78
N ILE A 512 4.78 -14.74 -16.86
CA ILE A 512 5.97 -13.88 -16.66
C ILE A 512 6.04 -12.80 -17.73
N SER A 513 5.69 -13.12 -18.99
CA SER A 513 5.62 -12.12 -20.06
C SER A 513 4.50 -11.10 -19.86
N VAL A 514 3.43 -11.46 -19.15
CA VAL A 514 2.37 -10.51 -18.73
C VAL A 514 2.85 -9.61 -17.60
N LEU A 515 3.53 -10.16 -16.59
CA LEU A 515 4.09 -9.39 -15.47
C LEU A 515 5.27 -8.50 -15.89
N PHE A 516 5.99 -8.90 -16.94
CA PHE A 516 7.15 -8.18 -17.49
C PHE A 516 6.96 -8.01 -19.01
N PRO A 517 6.09 -7.10 -19.45
CA PRO A 517 5.83 -6.92 -20.86
C PRO A 517 7.07 -6.39 -21.60
N PRO A 518 7.24 -6.70 -22.90
CA PRO A 518 8.42 -6.29 -23.67
C PRO A 518 8.68 -4.77 -23.64
N GLU A 519 7.64 -3.95 -23.57
CA GLU A 519 7.74 -2.49 -23.47
C GLU A 519 8.36 -2.05 -22.14
N LEU A 520 7.94 -2.69 -21.03
CA LEU A 520 8.52 -2.45 -19.70
C LEU A 520 9.98 -2.94 -19.67
N LEU A 521 10.26 -4.13 -20.21
CA LEU A 521 11.61 -4.66 -20.29
C LEU A 521 12.52 -3.78 -21.15
N ALA A 522 12.03 -3.29 -22.29
CA ALA A 522 12.76 -2.35 -23.14
C ALA A 522 13.01 -1.01 -22.44
N ALA A 523 12.04 -0.48 -21.70
CA ALA A 523 12.21 0.73 -20.91
C ALA A 523 13.26 0.56 -19.80
N LEU A 524 13.24 -0.57 -19.10
CA LEU A 524 14.16 -0.87 -18.01
C LEU A 524 15.57 -1.28 -18.47
N THR A 525 15.74 -1.75 -19.71
CA THR A 525 17.05 -2.15 -20.28
C THR A 525 17.69 -1.09 -21.17
N ASP A 526 16.99 0.03 -21.46
CA ASP A 526 17.51 1.12 -22.28
C ASP A 526 18.63 1.88 -21.55
N SER A 527 19.88 1.53 -21.87
CA SER A 527 21.10 2.17 -21.36
C SER A 527 21.24 3.67 -21.66
N LYS A 528 20.41 4.24 -22.57
CA LYS A 528 20.40 5.67 -22.87
C LYS A 528 19.41 6.44 -21.99
N LYS A 529 18.50 5.75 -21.31
CA LYS A 529 17.55 6.35 -20.37
C LYS A 529 18.12 6.37 -18.95
N ARG A 530 17.71 7.39 -18.19
CA ARG A 530 18.11 7.57 -16.79
C ARG A 530 17.66 6.35 -15.97
N PRO A 531 18.42 5.92 -14.94
CA PRO A 531 17.92 4.93 -13.99
C PRO A 531 16.58 5.44 -13.42
N GLU A 532 15.52 4.63 -13.50
CA GLU A 532 14.25 4.99 -12.89
C GLU A 532 14.42 5.05 -11.38
N THR A 533 14.05 6.17 -10.76
CA THR A 533 14.02 6.29 -9.30
C THR A 533 12.61 6.08 -8.78
N CYS A 534 12.46 5.52 -7.58
CA CYS A 534 11.17 5.43 -6.87
C CYS A 534 10.50 6.80 -6.79
N ILE A 535 11.30 7.86 -6.61
CA ILE A 535 10.82 9.24 -6.59
C ILE A 535 10.90 9.82 -8.00
N ARG A 536 9.74 10.11 -8.61
CA ARG A 536 9.61 10.72 -9.93
C ARG A 536 9.42 12.23 -9.86
#